data_AF-A0A5C8PCM8-F1
#
_entry.id   AF-A0A5C8PCM8-F1
#
_cell.length_a   1.000
_cell.length_b   1.000
_cell.length_c   1.000
_cell.angle_alpha   90.00
_cell.angle_beta   90.00
_cell.angle_gamma   90.00
#
_symmetry.space_group_name_H-M   'P 1'
#
loop_
_entity.id
_entity.type
_entity.pdbx_description
1 polymer ?
#
loop_
_entity_poly.entity_id
_entity_poly.type
_entity_poly.pdbx_seq_one_letter_code
_entity_poly.pdbx_strand_id
1 'polypeptide(L)'
;MDRSDIRDAITLFQYSRTAQRGGRAAEVVRALWRLEATNEIGFADRGAANHEGSWKAGRPGFDLRLNINYIKTIPRPDQLGVLSLLLVHEGTHAALKWTRLLEEMAARLLPIQYYRELTGPGVFNEANDPPRPGKPFGIVRIAKGRYKSYDQESEALQRDQLIDYLLSIETYQKRKYLYPRWIVDHLSLWGGLANRLPATKGLYVRILAQSVDRYHVVRILDILESIGSRAEWDAMMAAEKRLPRLQLALDDLTTTRRLSERIAALERRWGVTLTETPPVPARR
;
A
#
# COMPACT_ATOMS: atom_id res chain seq x y z
N MET A 1 21.35 -3.47 -20.18
CA MET A 1 20.50 -2.47 -19.52
C MET A 1 20.91 -1.11 -20.04
N ASP A 2 20.25 -0.70 -21.10
CA ASP A 2 20.41 0.59 -21.76
C ASP A 2 19.03 1.21 -22.04
N ARG A 3 19.00 2.40 -22.65
CA ARG A 3 17.75 3.13 -22.91
C ARG A 3 16.76 2.36 -23.79
N SER A 4 17.23 1.51 -24.69
CA SER A 4 16.33 0.70 -25.53
C SER A 4 15.57 -0.33 -24.68
N ASP A 5 16.14 -0.81 -23.56
CA ASP A 5 15.44 -1.70 -22.63
C ASP A 5 14.22 -1.02 -21.97
N ILE A 6 14.22 0.32 -21.82
CA ILE A 6 13.04 1.06 -21.33
C ILE A 6 11.89 0.96 -22.33
N ARG A 7 12.15 1.20 -23.62
CA ARG A 7 11.12 1.08 -24.66
C ARG A 7 10.60 -0.35 -24.76
N ASP A 8 11.50 -1.33 -24.69
CA ASP A 8 11.13 -2.74 -24.73
C ASP A 8 10.23 -3.11 -23.53
N ALA A 9 10.55 -2.59 -22.34
CA ALA A 9 9.77 -2.84 -21.13
C ALA A 9 8.39 -2.14 -21.12
N ILE A 10 8.28 -0.92 -21.67
CA ILE A 10 6.99 -0.25 -21.87
C ILE A 10 6.14 -1.04 -22.85
N THR A 11 6.73 -1.45 -23.98
CA THR A 11 6.06 -2.26 -25.01
C THR A 11 5.60 -3.60 -24.45
N LEU A 12 6.44 -4.28 -23.66
CA LEU A 12 6.07 -5.53 -23.01
C LEU A 12 4.79 -5.37 -22.17
N PHE A 13 4.70 -4.30 -21.37
CA PHE A 13 3.48 -4.06 -20.59
C PHE A 13 2.29 -3.72 -21.49
N GLN A 14 2.47 -2.84 -22.48
CA GLN A 14 1.40 -2.41 -23.39
C GLN A 14 0.69 -3.58 -24.08
N TYR A 15 1.44 -4.62 -24.44
CA TYR A 15 0.90 -5.81 -25.11
C TYR A 15 0.53 -6.96 -24.17
N SER A 16 0.68 -6.77 -22.85
CA SER A 16 0.20 -7.73 -21.85
C SER A 16 -1.33 -7.79 -21.83
N ARG A 17 -1.90 -8.93 -21.42
CA ARG A 17 -3.37 -9.01 -21.24
C ARG A 17 -3.82 -8.13 -20.09
N THR A 18 -2.96 -7.91 -19.09
CA THR A 18 -3.21 -6.96 -18.01
C THR A 18 -3.47 -5.56 -18.56
N ALA A 19 -2.69 -5.08 -19.53
CA ALA A 19 -2.93 -3.78 -20.15
C ALA A 19 -4.17 -3.77 -21.05
N GLN A 20 -4.44 -4.87 -21.76
CA GLN A 20 -5.57 -4.97 -22.69
C GLN A 20 -6.94 -5.12 -21.99
N ARG A 21 -6.98 -5.68 -20.78
CA ARG A 21 -8.22 -5.91 -20.01
C ARG A 21 -8.89 -4.63 -19.49
N GLY A 22 -8.28 -3.46 -19.66
CA GLY A 22 -8.89 -2.16 -19.38
C GLY A 22 -8.54 -1.56 -18.01
N GLY A 23 -9.38 -0.64 -17.52
CA GLY A 23 -9.09 0.16 -16.33
C GLY A 23 -8.08 1.28 -16.62
N ARG A 24 -7.15 1.53 -15.69
CA ARG A 24 -6.18 2.64 -15.81
C ARG A 24 -4.91 2.30 -16.57
N ALA A 25 -4.77 1.07 -17.07
CA ALA A 25 -3.57 0.66 -17.79
C ALA A 25 -3.28 1.55 -19.02
N ALA A 26 -4.31 1.96 -19.77
CA ALA A 26 -4.15 2.85 -20.91
C ALA A 26 -3.59 4.24 -20.50
N GLU A 27 -3.97 4.76 -19.34
CA GLU A 27 -3.42 6.02 -18.80
C GLU A 27 -1.94 5.86 -18.42
N VAL A 28 -1.59 4.73 -17.80
CA VAL A 28 -0.20 4.40 -17.44
C VAL A 28 0.66 4.23 -18.70
N VAL A 29 0.19 3.49 -19.70
CA VAL A 29 0.89 3.35 -21.00
C VAL A 29 1.10 4.71 -21.65
N ARG A 30 0.07 5.57 -21.71
CA ARG A 30 0.20 6.94 -22.26
C ARG A 30 1.19 7.78 -21.46
N ALA A 31 1.16 7.71 -20.14
CA ALA A 31 2.09 8.46 -19.29
C ALA A 31 3.53 8.01 -19.51
N LEU A 32 3.77 6.70 -19.59
CA LEU A 32 5.09 6.13 -19.86
C LEU A 32 5.64 6.53 -21.23
N TRP A 33 4.84 6.41 -22.29
CA TRP A 33 5.28 6.85 -23.62
C TRP A 33 5.51 8.36 -23.71
N ARG A 34 4.69 9.18 -23.02
CA ARG A 34 4.93 10.62 -22.94
C ARG A 34 6.29 10.91 -22.28
N LEU A 35 6.55 10.30 -21.14
CA LEU A 35 7.82 10.48 -20.42
C LEU A 35 9.01 9.94 -21.23
N GLU A 36 8.85 8.82 -21.93
CA GLU A 36 9.90 8.27 -22.81
C GLU A 36 10.22 9.23 -23.96
N ALA A 37 9.19 9.77 -24.62
CA ALA A 37 9.32 10.71 -25.73
C ALA A 37 9.98 12.03 -25.31
N THR A 38 9.75 12.48 -24.09
CA THR A 38 10.39 13.69 -23.53
C THR A 38 11.71 13.41 -22.82
N ASN A 39 12.24 12.19 -22.90
CA ASN A 39 13.48 11.77 -22.21
C ASN A 39 13.45 11.94 -20.68
N GLU A 40 12.28 11.76 -20.08
CA GLU A 40 12.02 11.91 -18.65
C GLU A 40 12.02 10.58 -17.89
N ILE A 41 12.35 9.48 -18.57
CA ILE A 41 12.60 8.17 -17.97
C ILE A 41 14.08 7.84 -18.11
N GLY A 42 14.73 7.46 -17.02
CA GLY A 42 16.11 7.00 -17.12
C GLY A 42 16.62 6.22 -15.92
N PHE A 43 17.77 5.59 -16.15
CA PHE A 43 18.53 4.91 -15.12
C PHE A 43 19.29 5.92 -14.27
N ALA A 44 19.14 5.84 -12.96
CA ALA A 44 19.88 6.64 -12.02
C ALA A 44 20.60 5.73 -11.03
N ASP A 45 21.84 6.07 -10.68
CA ASP A 45 22.50 5.51 -9.51
C ASP A 45 21.88 6.13 -8.26
N ARG A 46 21.19 5.29 -7.48
CA ARG A 46 20.54 5.70 -6.23
C ARG A 46 21.21 5.07 -5.01
N GLY A 47 22.42 4.56 -5.15
CA GLY A 47 23.13 3.85 -4.09
C GLY A 47 22.50 2.47 -3.85
N ALA A 48 22.18 2.18 -2.58
CA ALA A 48 21.77 0.86 -2.11
C ALA A 48 20.64 0.23 -2.96
N ALA A 49 20.69 -1.11 -3.09
CA ALA A 49 19.79 -1.89 -3.92
C ALA A 49 18.32 -1.89 -3.45
N ASN A 50 18.01 -1.30 -2.29
CA ASN A 50 16.66 -1.27 -1.70
C ASN A 50 15.74 -0.16 -2.26
N HIS A 51 16.26 0.75 -3.09
CA HIS A 51 15.43 1.75 -3.76
C HIS A 51 15.18 1.34 -5.21
N GLU A 52 14.01 0.83 -5.54
CA GLU A 52 13.78 0.24 -6.87
C GLU A 52 13.53 1.32 -7.95
N GLY A 53 12.73 2.33 -7.62
CA GLY A 53 12.33 3.42 -8.52
C GLY A 53 11.92 4.69 -7.76
N SER A 54 11.67 5.77 -8.50
CA SER A 54 10.90 6.91 -7.99
C SER A 54 10.40 7.83 -9.10
N TRP A 55 9.23 8.39 -8.89
CA TRP A 55 8.64 9.46 -9.68
C TRP A 55 8.56 10.81 -8.94
N LYS A 56 8.86 11.93 -9.61
CA LYS A 56 8.51 13.32 -9.20
C LYS A 56 8.78 14.24 -10.38
N ALA A 57 7.76 14.97 -10.82
CA ALA A 57 7.83 15.91 -11.92
C ALA A 57 8.81 17.08 -11.68
N GLY A 58 9.50 17.51 -12.74
CA GLY A 58 10.41 18.64 -12.77
C GLY A 58 11.67 18.46 -11.92
N ARG A 59 12.07 17.22 -11.62
CA ARG A 59 13.31 17.00 -10.85
C ARG A 59 14.53 17.06 -11.77
N PRO A 60 15.72 17.45 -11.28
CA PRO A 60 16.94 17.38 -12.09
C PRO A 60 17.19 15.95 -12.62
N GLY A 61 17.63 15.78 -13.86
CA GLY A 61 17.83 14.47 -14.47
C GLY A 61 16.55 13.92 -15.10
N PHE A 62 16.00 12.83 -14.54
CA PHE A 62 14.78 12.18 -15.04
C PHE A 62 13.64 12.31 -14.04
N ASP A 63 12.42 12.63 -14.48
CA ASP A 63 11.22 12.58 -13.65
C ASP A 63 10.92 11.18 -13.09
N LEU A 64 11.08 10.15 -13.92
CA LEU A 64 10.98 8.74 -13.54
C LEU A 64 12.37 8.12 -13.53
N ARG A 65 12.86 7.81 -12.33
CA ARG A 65 14.18 7.20 -12.13
C ARG A 65 14.05 5.73 -11.80
N LEU A 66 14.74 4.89 -12.56
CA LEU A 66 14.92 3.47 -12.29
C LEU A 66 16.29 3.26 -11.65
N ASN A 67 16.37 2.53 -10.53
CA ASN A 67 17.65 2.29 -9.90
C ASN A 67 18.43 1.21 -10.65
N ILE A 68 19.52 1.62 -11.30
CA ILE A 68 20.35 0.70 -12.08
C ILE A 68 21.04 -0.34 -11.20
N ASN A 69 21.38 0.00 -9.95
CA ASN A 69 22.04 -0.95 -9.05
C ASN A 69 21.09 -2.06 -8.64
N TYR A 70 19.81 -1.75 -8.40
CA TYR A 70 18.78 -2.76 -8.18
C TYR A 70 18.62 -3.68 -9.40
N ILE A 71 18.42 -3.12 -10.60
CA ILE A 71 18.22 -3.97 -11.79
C ILE A 71 19.44 -4.87 -12.08
N LYS A 72 20.66 -4.39 -11.81
CA LYS A 72 21.87 -5.21 -11.95
C LYS A 72 21.90 -6.43 -11.02
N THR A 73 21.19 -6.41 -9.88
CA THR A 73 21.06 -7.58 -9.00
C THR A 73 20.04 -8.61 -9.50
N ILE A 74 19.21 -8.24 -10.47
CA ILE A 74 18.16 -9.10 -11.00
C ILE A 74 18.78 -10.11 -11.98
N PRO A 75 18.49 -11.42 -11.86
CA PRO A 75 18.94 -12.42 -12.81
C PRO A 75 18.53 -12.06 -14.23
N ARG A 76 19.46 -12.21 -15.18
CA ARG A 76 19.26 -11.81 -16.59
C ARG A 76 17.92 -12.27 -17.20
N PRO A 77 17.42 -13.50 -16.96
CA PRO A 77 16.13 -13.94 -17.50
C PRO A 77 14.93 -13.10 -17.04
N ASP A 78 15.01 -12.49 -15.85
CA ASP A 78 13.90 -11.76 -15.23
C ASP A 78 14.00 -10.24 -15.48
N GLN A 79 15.16 -9.74 -15.90
CA GLN A 79 15.48 -8.30 -15.93
C GLN A 79 14.43 -7.48 -16.70
N LEU A 80 14.02 -7.92 -17.88
CA LEU A 80 13.04 -7.18 -18.69
C LEU A 80 11.66 -7.15 -18.02
N GLY A 81 11.21 -8.28 -17.45
CA GLY A 81 9.94 -8.36 -16.75
C GLY A 81 9.93 -7.48 -15.49
N VAL A 82 11.00 -7.54 -14.68
CA VAL A 82 11.12 -6.71 -13.46
C VAL A 82 11.21 -5.23 -13.82
N LEU A 83 12.00 -4.86 -14.83
CA LEU A 83 12.07 -3.50 -15.34
C LEU A 83 10.68 -2.99 -15.76
N SER A 84 9.93 -3.83 -16.49
CA SER A 84 8.56 -3.52 -16.91
C SER A 84 7.64 -3.31 -15.71
N LEU A 85 7.72 -4.15 -14.66
CA LEU A 85 6.95 -3.97 -13.42
C LEU A 85 7.24 -2.64 -12.72
N LEU A 86 8.52 -2.28 -12.57
CA LEU A 86 8.90 -1.00 -11.96
C LEU A 86 8.37 0.18 -12.75
N LEU A 87 8.44 0.11 -14.08
CA LEU A 87 7.88 1.14 -14.95
C LEU A 87 6.36 1.25 -14.77
N VAL A 88 5.63 0.15 -14.64
CA VAL A 88 4.18 0.20 -14.38
C VAL A 88 3.88 0.83 -13.02
N HIS A 89 4.64 0.49 -11.98
CA HIS A 89 4.49 1.08 -10.64
C HIS A 89 4.71 2.60 -10.67
N GLU A 90 5.89 3.04 -11.12
CA GLU A 90 6.24 4.47 -11.16
C GLU A 90 5.43 5.24 -12.21
N GLY A 91 5.07 4.60 -13.32
CA GLY A 91 4.17 5.15 -14.34
C GLY A 91 2.75 5.36 -13.81
N THR A 92 2.33 4.56 -12.81
CA THR A 92 1.05 4.78 -12.12
C THR A 92 1.09 6.05 -11.29
N HIS A 93 2.17 6.33 -10.56
CA HIS A 93 2.36 7.62 -9.88
C HIS A 93 2.34 8.79 -10.88
N ALA A 94 2.97 8.63 -12.05
CA ALA A 94 2.95 9.65 -13.09
C ALA A 94 1.56 9.90 -13.70
N ALA A 95 0.75 8.85 -13.81
CA ALA A 95 -0.60 8.92 -14.37
C ALA A 95 -1.63 9.46 -13.35
N LEU A 96 -1.49 9.08 -12.07
CA LEU A 96 -2.53 9.30 -11.06
C LEU A 96 -2.13 10.39 -10.08
N LYS A 97 -3.00 11.39 -9.89
CA LYS A 97 -2.81 12.48 -8.93
C LYS A 97 -3.76 12.34 -7.74
N TRP A 98 -3.51 11.31 -6.91
CA TRP A 98 -4.36 11.00 -5.75
C TRP A 98 -3.74 11.43 -4.43
N THR A 99 -4.49 11.26 -3.33
CA THR A 99 -3.91 11.39 -1.99
C THR A 99 -2.87 10.29 -1.80
N ARG A 100 -1.79 10.60 -1.07
CA ARG A 100 -0.57 9.78 -1.09
C ARG A 100 -0.79 8.29 -0.83
N LEU A 101 -1.61 7.93 0.16
CA LEU A 101 -1.83 6.51 0.48
C LEU A 101 -2.71 5.79 -0.55
N LEU A 102 -3.75 6.46 -1.08
CA LEU A 102 -4.58 5.91 -2.17
C LEU A 102 -3.79 5.79 -3.47
N GLU A 103 -2.91 6.75 -3.73
CA GLU A 103 -1.98 6.72 -4.86
C GLU A 103 -1.06 5.50 -4.79
N GLU A 104 -0.47 5.24 -3.61
CA GLU A 104 0.40 4.09 -3.35
C GLU A 104 -0.35 2.75 -3.46
N MET A 105 -1.62 2.71 -3.05
CA MET A 105 -2.49 1.54 -3.28
C MET A 105 -2.72 1.33 -4.78
N ALA A 106 -3.06 2.39 -5.52
CA ALA A 106 -3.29 2.32 -6.96
C ALA A 106 -2.05 1.85 -7.72
N ALA A 107 -0.88 2.37 -7.33
CA ALA A 107 0.43 2.00 -7.85
C ALA A 107 0.81 0.54 -7.56
N ARG A 108 0.01 -0.20 -6.79
CA ARG A 108 0.21 -1.64 -6.54
C ARG A 108 -0.82 -2.51 -7.22
N LEU A 109 -2.07 -2.06 -7.33
CA LEU A 109 -3.15 -2.83 -7.96
C LEU A 109 -2.78 -3.31 -9.37
N LEU A 110 -2.32 -2.40 -10.22
CA LEU A 110 -1.99 -2.72 -11.61
C LEU A 110 -0.69 -3.53 -11.72
N PRO A 111 0.43 -3.17 -11.05
CA PRO A 111 1.62 -4.02 -11.03
C PRO A 111 1.40 -5.42 -10.46
N ILE A 112 0.58 -5.61 -9.44
CA ILE A 112 0.28 -6.95 -8.88
C ILE A 112 -0.43 -7.81 -9.94
N GLN A 113 -1.43 -7.26 -10.64
CA GLN A 113 -2.12 -7.99 -11.70
C GLN A 113 -1.15 -8.38 -12.81
N TYR A 114 -0.26 -7.46 -13.18
CA TYR A 114 0.77 -7.70 -14.19
C TYR A 114 1.81 -8.72 -13.71
N TYR A 115 2.21 -8.69 -12.45
CA TYR A 115 3.10 -9.65 -11.82
C TYR A 115 2.52 -11.06 -11.86
N ARG A 116 1.21 -11.22 -11.59
CA ARG A 116 0.52 -12.52 -11.71
C ARG A 116 0.53 -13.04 -13.15
N GLU A 117 0.45 -12.15 -14.14
CA GLU A 117 0.61 -12.54 -15.54
C GLU A 117 2.04 -13.00 -15.83
N LEU A 118 3.05 -12.22 -15.43
CA LEU A 118 4.47 -12.53 -15.65
C LEU A 118 4.95 -13.79 -14.94
N THR A 119 4.38 -14.13 -13.78
CA THR A 119 4.73 -15.35 -13.02
C THR A 119 3.91 -16.58 -13.39
N GLY A 120 2.75 -16.40 -14.02
CA GLY A 120 1.86 -17.51 -14.38
C GLY A 120 1.95 -17.87 -15.86
N PRO A 121 1.20 -17.21 -16.75
CA PRO A 121 1.18 -17.46 -18.20
C PRO A 121 2.29 -16.75 -19.01
N GLY A 122 2.93 -15.72 -18.47
CA GLY A 122 3.95 -14.92 -19.16
C GLY A 122 3.37 -13.93 -20.18
N VAL A 123 4.25 -13.11 -20.77
CA VAL A 123 3.90 -12.05 -21.73
C VAL A 123 4.79 -12.17 -22.94
N PHE A 124 4.22 -12.16 -24.14
CA PHE A 124 5.02 -12.19 -25.37
C PHE A 124 5.72 -10.85 -25.60
N ASN A 125 7.01 -10.89 -25.92
CA ASN A 125 7.81 -9.69 -26.12
C ASN A 125 7.71 -9.14 -27.56
N GLU A 126 6.62 -8.45 -27.83
CA GLU A 126 6.34 -7.78 -29.12
C GLU A 126 7.45 -6.78 -29.52
N ALA A 127 8.20 -6.22 -28.56
CA ALA A 127 9.29 -5.29 -28.86
C ALA A 127 10.45 -5.95 -29.64
N ASN A 128 10.56 -7.27 -29.57
CA ASN A 128 11.62 -8.06 -30.20
C ASN A 128 11.07 -9.06 -31.21
N ASP A 129 9.90 -8.79 -31.80
CA ASP A 129 9.40 -9.54 -32.95
C ASP A 129 9.50 -8.69 -34.23
N PRO A 130 10.36 -9.03 -35.21
CA PRO A 130 11.22 -10.22 -35.27
C PRO A 130 12.44 -10.15 -34.31
N PRO A 131 13.07 -11.31 -33.98
CA PRO A 131 14.17 -11.39 -33.03
C PRO A 131 15.33 -10.43 -33.31
N ARG A 132 15.72 -9.63 -32.32
CA ARG A 132 16.88 -8.72 -32.37
C ARG A 132 18.10 -9.31 -31.64
N PRO A 133 19.33 -9.23 -32.21
CA PRO A 133 20.53 -9.76 -31.55
C PRO A 133 20.73 -9.21 -30.13
N GLY A 134 21.04 -10.11 -29.19
CA GLY A 134 21.33 -9.75 -27.79
C GLY A 134 20.12 -9.36 -26.95
N LYS A 135 18.91 -9.35 -27.53
CA LYS A 135 17.67 -8.98 -26.85
C LYS A 135 16.79 -10.21 -26.54
N PRO A 136 16.02 -10.21 -25.43
CA PRO A 136 15.12 -11.32 -25.12
C PRO A 136 13.99 -11.45 -26.16
N PHE A 137 13.79 -12.64 -26.73
CA PHE A 137 12.67 -12.95 -27.62
C PHE A 137 11.76 -14.01 -27.00
N GLY A 138 10.49 -14.02 -27.40
CA GLY A 138 9.48 -14.98 -26.95
C GLY A 138 8.77 -14.56 -25.67
N ILE A 139 8.31 -15.55 -24.90
CA ILE A 139 7.52 -15.32 -23.69
C ILE A 139 8.43 -14.91 -22.53
N VAL A 140 8.28 -13.68 -22.06
CA VAL A 140 8.93 -13.16 -20.85
C VAL A 140 8.17 -13.64 -19.63
N ARG A 141 8.92 -14.17 -18.66
CA ARG A 141 8.42 -14.65 -17.38
C ARG A 141 9.32 -14.16 -16.26
N ILE A 142 8.74 -14.09 -15.07
CA ILE A 142 9.48 -13.87 -13.84
C ILE A 142 9.35 -15.13 -12.99
N ALA A 143 10.44 -15.54 -12.33
CA ALA A 143 10.42 -16.71 -11.46
C ALA A 143 9.48 -16.49 -10.26
N LYS A 144 8.45 -17.34 -10.13
CA LYS A 144 7.53 -17.34 -8.99
C LYS A 144 8.29 -17.57 -7.68
N GLY A 145 7.94 -16.85 -6.61
CA GLY A 145 8.57 -17.00 -5.30
C GLY A 145 9.90 -16.25 -5.13
N ARG A 146 10.48 -15.72 -6.21
CA ARG A 146 11.75 -14.98 -6.15
C ARG A 146 11.56 -13.57 -5.58
N TYR A 147 10.44 -12.92 -5.88
CA TYR A 147 10.17 -11.53 -5.51
C TYR A 147 9.14 -11.50 -4.39
N LYS A 148 9.61 -11.80 -3.17
CA LYS A 148 8.76 -11.96 -1.98
C LYS A 148 7.84 -10.76 -1.71
N SER A 149 8.27 -9.54 -2.00
CA SER A 149 7.44 -8.34 -1.85
C SER A 149 6.19 -8.40 -2.73
N TYR A 150 6.35 -8.70 -4.02
CA TYR A 150 5.23 -8.86 -4.95
C TYR A 150 4.34 -10.06 -4.61
N ASP A 151 4.92 -11.16 -4.10
CA ASP A 151 4.13 -12.31 -3.63
C ASP A 151 3.25 -11.90 -2.43
N GLN A 152 3.82 -11.21 -1.44
CA GLN A 152 3.09 -10.71 -0.26
C GLN A 152 2.02 -9.69 -0.64
N GLU A 153 2.33 -8.74 -1.53
CA GLU A 153 1.37 -7.78 -2.06
C GLU A 153 0.22 -8.48 -2.81
N SER A 154 0.55 -9.49 -3.61
CA SER A 154 -0.43 -10.30 -4.34
C SER A 154 -1.35 -11.07 -3.39
N GLU A 155 -0.81 -11.71 -2.35
CA GLU A 155 -1.60 -12.41 -1.34
C GLU A 155 -2.48 -11.44 -0.54
N ALA A 156 -1.92 -10.29 -0.14
CA ALA A 156 -2.66 -9.25 0.57
C ALA A 156 -3.82 -8.73 -0.29
N LEU A 157 -3.59 -8.45 -1.59
CA LEU A 157 -4.66 -8.03 -2.49
C LEU A 157 -5.75 -9.10 -2.65
N GLN A 158 -5.39 -10.38 -2.72
CA GLN A 158 -6.37 -11.48 -2.82
C GLN A 158 -7.27 -11.58 -1.58
N ARG A 159 -6.74 -11.19 -0.41
CA ARG A 159 -7.48 -11.18 0.87
C ARG A 159 -8.15 -9.84 1.16
N ASP A 160 -8.16 -8.91 0.21
CA ASP A 160 -8.64 -7.55 0.44
C ASP A 160 -7.85 -6.80 1.55
N GLN A 161 -6.60 -7.19 1.78
CA GLN A 161 -5.72 -6.71 2.87
C GLN A 161 -4.52 -5.89 2.40
N LEU A 162 -4.54 -5.39 1.15
CA LEU A 162 -3.41 -4.61 0.60
C LEU A 162 -3.09 -3.35 1.43
N ILE A 163 -4.09 -2.74 2.07
CA ILE A 163 -3.86 -1.59 2.96
C ILE A 163 -3.11 -2.01 4.24
N ASP A 164 -3.36 -3.21 4.78
CA ASP A 164 -2.62 -3.70 5.94
C ASP A 164 -1.16 -3.95 5.56
N TYR A 165 -0.91 -4.51 4.38
CA TYR A 165 0.44 -4.68 3.86
C TYR A 165 1.17 -3.34 3.77
N LEU A 166 0.54 -2.32 3.15
CA LEU A 166 1.11 -0.98 3.06
C LEU A 166 1.42 -0.41 4.44
N LEU A 167 0.47 -0.50 5.38
CA LEU A 167 0.65 0.05 6.73
C LEU A 167 1.64 -0.76 7.58
N SER A 168 2.04 -1.97 7.17
CA SER A 168 3.17 -2.68 7.78
C SER A 168 4.52 -2.01 7.49
N ILE A 169 4.60 -1.18 6.44
CA ILE A 169 5.81 -0.42 6.08
C ILE A 169 5.75 0.94 6.80
N GLU A 170 6.71 1.19 7.69
CA GLU A 170 6.74 2.36 8.58
C GLU A 170 6.59 3.71 7.84
N THR A 171 7.14 3.82 6.62
CA THR A 171 7.01 5.02 5.79
C THR A 171 5.56 5.44 5.58
N TYR A 172 4.64 4.50 5.39
CA TYR A 172 3.22 4.75 5.13
C TYR A 172 2.39 4.99 6.40
N GLN A 173 2.97 4.78 7.58
CA GLN A 173 2.34 5.15 8.86
C GLN A 173 2.49 6.64 9.21
N LYS A 174 3.37 7.36 8.50
CA LYS A 174 3.61 8.79 8.75
C LYS A 174 2.36 9.62 8.47
N ARG A 175 2.18 10.71 9.23
CA ARG A 175 1.00 11.63 9.15
C ARG A 175 0.65 12.11 7.74
N LYS A 176 1.65 12.20 6.85
CA LYS A 176 1.47 12.62 5.46
C LYS A 176 0.75 11.58 4.58
N TYR A 177 0.66 10.32 5.04
CA TYR A 177 -0.04 9.22 4.37
C TYR A 177 -1.29 8.81 5.16
N LEU A 178 -1.15 8.66 6.48
CA LEU A 178 -2.21 8.20 7.36
C LEU A 178 -2.53 9.25 8.43
N TYR A 179 -3.76 9.74 8.45
CA TYR A 179 -4.24 10.78 9.37
C TYR A 179 -5.72 10.53 9.75
N PRO A 180 -6.24 11.15 10.83
CA PRO A 180 -7.57 10.82 11.37
C PRO A 180 -8.68 10.83 10.31
N ARG A 181 -8.76 11.90 9.51
CA ARG A 181 -9.79 12.04 8.48
C ARG A 181 -9.69 10.93 7.42
N TRP A 182 -8.49 10.58 6.96
CA TRP A 182 -8.31 9.47 6.02
C TRP A 182 -8.83 8.16 6.59
N ILE A 183 -8.52 7.86 7.86
CA ILE A 183 -9.00 6.63 8.52
C ILE A 183 -10.52 6.57 8.50
N VAL A 184 -11.18 7.66 8.94
CA VAL A 184 -12.64 7.70 9.02
C VAL A 184 -13.31 7.59 7.65
N ASP A 185 -12.77 8.26 6.64
CA ASP A 185 -13.31 8.21 5.28
C ASP A 185 -13.17 6.81 4.64
N HIS A 186 -12.32 5.92 5.17
CA HIS A 186 -11.98 4.64 4.56
C HIS A 186 -12.19 3.42 5.47
N LEU A 187 -12.99 3.53 6.54
CA LEU A 187 -13.27 2.40 7.44
C LEU A 187 -13.96 1.20 6.76
N SER A 188 -14.69 1.44 5.67
CA SER A 188 -15.42 0.42 4.89
C SER A 188 -14.61 -0.20 3.75
N LEU A 189 -13.39 0.29 3.51
CA LEU A 189 -12.55 -0.14 2.40
C LEU A 189 -12.23 -1.65 2.50
N TRP A 190 -12.44 -2.38 1.40
CA TRP A 190 -11.99 -3.77 1.22
C TRP A 190 -12.41 -4.72 2.35
N GLY A 191 -13.72 -4.90 2.50
CA GLY A 191 -14.32 -5.70 3.59
C GLY A 191 -14.40 -4.95 4.93
N GLY A 192 -13.97 -3.69 4.96
CA GLY A 192 -14.07 -2.79 6.10
C GLY A 192 -13.27 -3.26 7.32
N LEU A 193 -13.68 -2.77 8.49
CA LEU A 193 -13.02 -3.06 9.77
C LEU A 193 -12.97 -4.55 10.10
N ALA A 194 -13.99 -5.34 9.76
CA ALA A 194 -14.00 -6.77 10.02
C ALA A 194 -12.85 -7.51 9.30
N ASN A 195 -12.36 -6.98 8.17
CA ASN A 195 -11.27 -7.57 7.39
C ASN A 195 -9.88 -6.96 7.67
N ARG A 196 -9.78 -5.97 8.56
CA ARG A 196 -8.48 -5.36 8.92
C ARG A 196 -7.70 -6.25 9.89
N LEU A 197 -6.38 -6.29 9.72
CA LEU A 197 -5.50 -6.97 10.68
C LEU A 197 -5.47 -6.24 12.04
N PRO A 198 -5.23 -6.94 13.17
CA PRO A 198 -5.17 -6.34 14.49
C PRO A 198 -4.17 -5.18 14.58
N ALA A 199 -3.01 -5.29 13.94
CA ALA A 199 -2.01 -4.23 13.91
C ALA A 199 -2.54 -2.95 13.24
N THR A 200 -3.26 -3.07 12.13
CA THR A 200 -3.89 -1.93 11.44
C THR A 200 -4.98 -1.29 12.30
N LYS A 201 -5.83 -2.10 12.96
CA LYS A 201 -6.86 -1.60 13.89
C LYS A 201 -6.23 -0.80 15.03
N GLY A 202 -5.16 -1.33 15.62
CA GLY A 202 -4.40 -0.65 16.66
C GLY A 202 -3.86 0.69 16.17
N LEU A 203 -3.22 0.68 14.99
CA LEU A 203 -2.68 1.89 14.37
C LEU A 203 -3.76 2.96 14.16
N TYR A 204 -4.95 2.57 13.72
CA TYR A 204 -6.09 3.47 13.57
C TYR A 204 -6.52 4.06 14.91
N VAL A 205 -6.70 3.22 15.94
CA VAL A 205 -7.04 3.67 17.29
C VAL A 205 -5.99 4.65 17.82
N ARG A 206 -4.70 4.34 17.65
CA ARG A 206 -3.60 5.22 18.08
C ARG A 206 -3.67 6.61 17.46
N ILE A 207 -3.99 6.69 16.16
CA ILE A 207 -4.05 7.96 15.42
C ILE A 207 -5.32 8.73 15.78
N LEU A 208 -6.47 8.05 15.90
CA LEU A 208 -7.74 8.68 16.27
C LEU A 208 -7.74 9.18 17.71
N ALA A 209 -7.12 8.45 18.65
CA ALA A 209 -6.99 8.86 20.05
C ALA A 209 -6.12 10.11 20.26
N GLN A 210 -5.35 10.52 19.24
CA GLN A 210 -4.58 11.76 19.25
C GLN A 210 -5.33 12.92 18.58
N SER A 211 -6.54 12.69 18.08
CA SER A 211 -7.35 13.73 17.47
C SER A 211 -8.05 14.56 18.54
N VAL A 212 -8.03 15.88 18.35
CA VAL A 212 -8.84 16.82 19.15
C VAL A 212 -10.30 16.88 18.70
N ASP A 213 -10.63 16.27 17.57
CA ASP A 213 -11.98 16.26 17.02
C ASP A 213 -12.76 15.05 17.58
N ARG A 214 -13.78 15.34 18.38
CA ARG A 214 -14.69 14.37 18.97
C ARG A 214 -15.28 13.42 17.92
N TYR A 215 -15.54 13.90 16.69
CA TYR A 215 -16.05 13.04 15.62
C TYR A 215 -15.09 11.89 15.29
N HIS A 216 -13.78 12.14 15.24
CA HIS A 216 -12.78 11.10 15.00
C HIS A 216 -12.65 10.16 16.20
N VAL A 217 -12.68 10.69 17.42
CA VAL A 217 -12.56 9.89 18.65
C VAL A 217 -13.72 8.91 18.78
N VAL A 218 -14.95 9.29 18.41
CA VAL A 218 -16.11 8.38 18.39
C VAL A 218 -15.88 7.17 17.48
N ARG A 219 -15.09 7.30 16.40
CA ARG A 219 -14.79 6.20 15.47
C ARG A 219 -13.88 5.13 16.05
N ILE A 220 -13.22 5.39 17.17
CA ILE A 220 -12.51 4.36 17.93
C ILE A 220 -13.50 3.25 18.34
N LEU A 221 -14.71 3.61 18.76
CA LEU A 221 -15.71 2.62 19.17
C LEU A 221 -16.08 1.68 18.01
N ASP A 222 -16.21 2.19 16.79
CA ASP A 222 -16.51 1.37 15.61
C ASP A 222 -15.39 0.33 15.37
N ILE A 223 -14.13 0.71 15.62
CA ILE A 223 -12.98 -0.20 15.51
C ILE A 223 -13.02 -1.26 16.62
N LEU A 224 -13.23 -0.85 17.87
CA LEU A 224 -13.26 -1.78 19.01
C LEU A 224 -14.43 -2.77 18.91
N GLU A 225 -15.58 -2.33 18.39
CA GLU A 225 -16.76 -3.17 18.17
C GLU A 225 -16.54 -4.19 17.05
N SER A 226 -15.69 -3.87 16.07
CA SER A 226 -15.36 -4.77 14.95
C SER A 226 -14.50 -5.98 15.35
N ILE A 227 -13.98 -6.02 16.58
CA ILE A 227 -13.10 -7.09 17.05
C ILE A 227 -13.95 -8.32 17.32
N GLY A 228 -13.62 -9.44 16.68
CA GLY A 228 -14.41 -10.67 16.71
C GLY A 228 -14.09 -11.57 17.90
N SER A 229 -12.84 -11.55 18.38
CA SER A 229 -12.34 -12.49 19.39
C SER A 229 -11.38 -11.87 20.39
N ARG A 230 -11.16 -12.55 21.52
CA ARG A 230 -10.22 -12.11 22.56
C ARG A 230 -8.78 -12.12 22.07
N ALA A 231 -8.38 -13.13 21.29
CA ALA A 231 -7.05 -13.19 20.70
C ALA A 231 -6.77 -11.99 19.78
N GLU A 232 -7.78 -11.55 19.02
CA GLU A 232 -7.68 -10.38 18.15
C GLU A 232 -7.54 -9.08 18.96
N TRP A 233 -8.31 -8.95 20.04
CA TRP A 233 -8.19 -7.84 21.01
C TRP A 233 -6.77 -7.75 21.56
N ASP A 234 -6.26 -8.85 22.11
CA ASP A 234 -4.94 -8.91 22.74
C ASP A 234 -3.83 -8.60 21.71
N ALA A 235 -3.96 -9.11 20.47
CA ALA A 235 -3.03 -8.82 19.39
C ALA A 235 -3.03 -7.33 18.99
N MET A 236 -4.21 -6.70 18.89
CA MET A 236 -4.34 -5.27 18.60
C MET A 236 -3.69 -4.41 19.68
N MET A 237 -3.96 -4.72 20.95
CA MET A 237 -3.42 -3.97 22.09
C MET A 237 -1.90 -4.15 22.22
N ALA A 238 -1.39 -5.35 21.95
CA ALA A 238 0.05 -5.64 21.97
C ALA A 238 0.82 -4.88 20.88
N ALA A 239 0.21 -4.70 19.69
CA ALA A 239 0.85 -4.01 18.58
C ALA A 239 1.19 -2.54 18.88
N GLU A 240 0.37 -1.86 19.69
CA GLU A 240 0.46 -0.40 19.85
C GLU A 240 0.80 0.09 21.27
N LYS A 241 0.78 -0.79 22.28
CA LYS A 241 1.30 -0.54 23.64
C LYS A 241 0.82 0.78 24.29
N ARG A 242 -0.43 1.21 24.09
CA ARG A 242 -0.91 2.56 24.51
C ARG A 242 -2.33 2.61 25.06
N LEU A 243 -2.66 1.75 26.03
CA LEU A 243 -3.95 1.77 26.74
C LEU A 243 -4.28 3.12 27.42
N PRO A 244 -3.34 3.84 28.09
CA PRO A 244 -3.69 5.08 28.79
C PRO A 244 -4.21 6.21 27.88
N ARG A 245 -3.66 6.36 26.68
CA ARG A 245 -4.14 7.38 25.73
C ARG A 245 -5.51 7.04 25.15
N LEU A 246 -5.79 5.75 24.99
CA LEU A 246 -7.11 5.28 24.62
C LEU A 246 -8.12 5.62 25.71
N GLN A 247 -7.76 5.38 26.99
CA GLN A 247 -8.62 5.67 28.13
C GLN A 247 -9.00 7.16 28.19
N LEU A 248 -8.01 8.06 28.16
CA LEU A 248 -8.25 9.50 28.12
C LEU A 248 -9.17 9.93 26.97
N ALA A 249 -8.98 9.36 25.77
CA ALA A 249 -9.81 9.68 24.62
C ALA A 249 -11.26 9.18 24.79
N LEU A 250 -11.47 8.05 25.44
CA LEU A 250 -12.81 7.50 25.67
C LEU A 250 -13.52 8.16 26.86
N ASP A 251 -12.80 8.65 27.86
CA ASP A 251 -13.35 9.39 29.00
C ASP A 251 -14.17 10.60 28.53
N ASP A 252 -13.66 11.36 27.57
CA ASP A 252 -14.34 12.52 26.99
C ASP A 252 -15.70 12.15 26.34
N LEU A 253 -15.83 10.92 25.86
CA LEU A 253 -17.06 10.42 25.22
C LEU A 253 -18.16 10.05 26.23
N THR A 254 -17.81 9.82 27.50
CA THR A 254 -18.77 9.39 28.54
C THR A 254 -19.83 10.44 28.85
N THR A 255 -19.57 11.71 28.51
CA THR A 255 -20.54 12.83 28.58
C THR A 255 -21.82 12.59 27.78
N THR A 256 -21.83 11.64 26.84
CA THR A 256 -23.02 11.22 26.09
C THR A 256 -23.47 9.83 26.51
N ARG A 257 -24.70 9.72 27.04
CA ARG A 257 -25.29 8.45 27.52
C ARG A 257 -25.13 7.30 26.52
N ARG A 258 -25.49 7.51 25.25
CA ARG A 258 -25.38 6.49 24.19
C ARG A 258 -23.95 5.99 23.98
N LEU A 259 -22.95 6.86 24.08
CA LEU A 259 -21.55 6.48 23.90
C LEU A 259 -21.00 5.78 25.15
N SER A 260 -21.38 6.25 26.33
CA SER A 260 -21.08 5.59 27.61
C SER A 260 -21.62 4.15 27.64
N GLU A 261 -22.84 3.92 27.15
CA GLU A 261 -23.43 2.57 27.05
C GLU A 261 -22.63 1.64 26.11
N ARG A 262 -22.14 2.16 24.97
CA ARG A 262 -21.26 1.41 24.05
C ARG A 262 -19.93 1.05 24.71
N ILE A 263 -19.31 2.00 25.43
CA ILE A 263 -18.06 1.77 26.17
C ILE A 263 -18.27 0.68 27.22
N ALA A 264 -19.30 0.80 28.06
CA ALA A 264 -19.58 -0.18 29.11
C ALA A 264 -19.87 -1.59 28.54
N ALA A 265 -20.47 -1.67 27.35
CA ALA A 265 -20.66 -2.95 26.66
C ALA A 265 -19.33 -3.57 26.21
N LEU A 266 -18.40 -2.76 25.67
CA LEU A 266 -17.05 -3.21 25.31
C LEU A 266 -16.24 -3.64 26.54
N GLU A 267 -16.30 -2.89 27.64
CA GLU A 267 -15.64 -3.24 28.90
C GLU A 267 -16.12 -4.59 29.43
N ARG A 268 -17.44 -4.82 29.45
CA ARG A 268 -18.01 -6.13 29.84
C ARG A 268 -17.59 -7.25 28.89
N ARG A 269 -17.60 -7.00 27.58
CA ARG A 269 -17.25 -8.00 26.57
C ARG A 269 -15.81 -8.47 26.71
N TRP A 270 -14.89 -7.55 26.98
CA TRP A 270 -13.46 -7.84 27.01
C TRP A 270 -12.89 -7.99 28.41
N GLY A 271 -13.64 -7.68 29.47
CA GLY A 271 -13.17 -7.73 30.85
C GLY A 271 -12.01 -6.77 31.09
N VAL A 272 -12.10 -5.56 30.55
CA VAL A 272 -11.06 -4.50 30.65
C VAL A 272 -11.73 -3.18 31.00
N THR A 273 -10.97 -2.26 31.60
CA THR A 273 -11.40 -0.89 31.86
C THR A 273 -10.92 0.03 30.73
N LEU A 274 -11.86 0.63 30.01
CA LEU A 274 -11.60 1.50 28.85
C LEU A 274 -11.70 2.99 29.16
N THR A 275 -12.12 3.35 30.37
CA THR A 275 -12.18 4.72 30.90
C THR A 275 -11.40 4.81 32.20
N GLU A 276 -10.80 5.95 32.53
CA GLU A 276 -10.26 6.14 33.87
C GLU A 276 -11.42 6.18 34.88
N THR A 277 -11.39 5.30 35.88
CA THR A 277 -12.30 5.44 37.02
C THR A 277 -11.96 6.74 37.72
N PRO A 278 -12.89 7.72 37.89
CA PRO A 278 -12.60 8.87 38.72
C PRO A 278 -12.20 8.37 40.11
N PRO A 279 -11.19 8.95 40.78
CA PRO A 279 -10.88 8.59 42.16
C PRO A 279 -12.17 8.74 42.97
N VAL A 280 -12.56 7.67 43.66
CA VAL A 280 -13.73 7.69 44.55
C VAL A 280 -13.52 8.88 45.49
N PRO A 281 -14.42 9.88 45.52
CA PRO A 281 -14.26 11.00 46.44
C PRO A 281 -14.19 10.39 47.84
N ALA A 282 -13.09 10.67 48.55
CA ALA A 282 -12.94 10.26 49.93
C ALA A 282 -14.19 10.74 50.68
N ARG A 283 -14.98 9.79 51.20
CA ARG A 283 -16.12 10.11 52.06
C ARG A 283 -15.57 10.94 53.21
N ARG A 284 -15.92 12.22 53.22
CA ARG A 284 -15.77 13.07 54.41
C ARG A 284 -16.83 12.68 55.42
#